data_AF-A0A7X7VHZ4-F1
#
_entry.id   AF-A0A7X7VHZ4-F1
#
_cell.length_a   1.000
_cell.length_b   1.000
_cell.length_c   1.000
_cell.angle_alpha   90.00
_cell.angle_beta   90.00
_cell.angle_gamma   90.00
#
_symmetry.space_group_name_H-M   'P 1'
#
loop_
_entity.id
_entity.type
_entity.pdbx_description
1 polymer ?
#
loop_
_entity_poly.entity_id
_entity_poly.type
_entity_poly.pdbx_seq_one_letter_code
_entity_poly.pdbx_strand_id
1 'polypeptide(L)'
;MTKKLSYMLYSGKMSDDVYTMVPGLFQWSVAFEKFGKGGTLSADIHRHSLENYDVVHVNYTPRNDSYIAAIRNALGENSDTKIIANVDYAVGMWNSMDPHIMKAMLEKADMIFHVEPVGAGRIRNLVKEEMK
;
A
#
# COMPACT_ATOMS: atom_id res chain seq x y z
N MET A 1 6.45 -19.58 -21.29
CA MET A 1 6.77 -19.32 -19.87
C MET A 1 5.99 -18.11 -19.41
N THR A 2 5.18 -18.21 -18.35
CA THR A 2 4.42 -17.07 -17.81
C THR A 2 5.37 -16.13 -17.06
N LYS A 3 5.31 -14.82 -17.34
CA LYS A 3 6.06 -13.81 -16.57
C LYS A 3 5.64 -13.90 -15.10
N LYS A 4 6.61 -14.02 -14.21
CA LYS A 4 6.39 -13.93 -12.76
C LYS A 4 6.18 -12.47 -12.37
N LEU A 5 5.22 -12.21 -11.47
CA LEU A 5 4.93 -10.85 -11.00
C LEU A 5 6.10 -10.30 -10.17
N SER A 6 6.35 -8.99 -10.27
CA SER A 6 7.31 -8.26 -9.43
C SER A 6 6.60 -7.36 -8.43
N TYR A 7 6.95 -7.50 -7.14
CA TYR A 7 6.32 -6.75 -6.04
C TYR A 7 7.36 -5.97 -5.24
N MET A 8 7.08 -4.68 -5.05
CA MET A 8 7.74 -3.84 -4.07
C MET A 8 6.88 -3.73 -2.81
N LEU A 9 7.49 -3.92 -1.65
CA LEU A 9 6.88 -3.64 -0.35
C LEU A 9 7.40 -2.29 0.13
N TYR A 10 6.54 -1.29 0.13
CA TYR A 10 6.92 0.06 0.52
C TYR A 10 6.77 0.26 2.03
N SER A 11 7.88 0.56 2.71
CA SER A 11 7.92 0.76 4.16
C SER A 11 8.32 2.16 4.61
N GLY A 12 8.60 3.09 3.69
CA GLY A 12 9.30 4.33 4.02
C GLY A 12 10.69 4.08 4.62
N LYS A 13 11.46 5.15 4.85
CA LYS A 13 12.81 5.06 5.42
C LYS A 13 12.72 5.24 6.94
N MET A 14 13.02 4.20 7.73
CA MET A 14 12.98 4.27 9.20
C MET A 14 14.30 4.71 9.85
N SER A 15 15.46 4.37 9.27
CA SER A 15 16.80 4.85 9.65
C SER A 15 17.84 4.41 8.59
N ASP A 16 19.05 4.97 8.60
CA ASP A 16 20.12 4.60 7.66
C ASP A 16 20.71 3.21 7.91
N ASP A 17 20.59 2.67 9.13
CA ASP A 17 21.41 1.53 9.57
C ASP A 17 20.64 0.21 9.72
N VAL A 18 19.31 0.22 9.71
CA VAL A 18 18.52 -1.01 9.79
C VAL A 18 17.24 -0.84 8.98
N TYR A 19 17.08 -1.66 7.94
CA TYR A 19 15.77 -1.99 7.37
C TYR A 19 15.01 -2.83 8.40
N THR A 20 14.64 -2.21 9.52
CA THR A 20 13.76 -2.85 10.50
C THR A 20 12.44 -3.01 9.76
N MET A 21 12.10 -4.25 9.42
CA MET A 21 10.85 -4.55 8.75
C MET A 21 9.73 -3.94 9.60
N VAL A 22 8.97 -3.01 9.02
CA VAL A 22 7.76 -2.52 9.66
C VAL A 22 6.93 -3.77 9.97
N PRO A 23 6.63 -4.06 11.26
CA PRO A 23 5.82 -5.21 11.63
C PRO A 23 4.53 -5.17 10.81
N GLY A 24 4.27 -6.23 10.04
CA GLY A 24 3.20 -6.26 9.03
C GLY A 24 3.71 -6.60 7.62
N LEU A 25 4.81 -5.99 7.16
CA LEU A 25 5.33 -6.20 5.79
C LEU A 25 6.12 -7.52 5.62
N PHE A 26 6.68 -8.08 6.69
CA PHE A 26 7.45 -9.33 6.61
C PHE A 26 6.61 -10.51 6.13
N GLN A 27 5.38 -10.67 6.63
CA GLN A 27 4.53 -11.78 6.18
C GLN A 27 4.11 -11.61 4.71
N TRP A 28 3.99 -10.36 4.24
CA TRP A 28 3.74 -10.07 2.83
C TRP A 28 4.94 -10.40 1.94
N SER A 29 6.18 -10.21 2.39
CA SER A 29 7.36 -10.59 1.59
C SER A 29 7.40 -12.10 1.36
N VAL A 30 7.19 -12.88 2.41
CA VAL A 30 7.09 -14.35 2.35
C VAL A 30 5.90 -14.78 1.49
N ALA A 31 4.74 -14.12 1.62
CA ALA A 31 3.54 -14.48 0.86
C ALA A 31 3.72 -14.26 -0.66
N PHE A 32 4.46 -13.23 -1.07
CA PHE A 32 4.69 -12.91 -2.48
C PHE A 32 5.89 -13.62 -3.10
N GLU A 33 6.82 -14.15 -2.30
CA GLU A 33 7.98 -14.92 -2.77
C GLU A 33 7.57 -16.09 -3.69
N LYS A 34 6.47 -16.79 -3.34
CA LYS A 34 5.98 -17.91 -4.15
C LYS A 34 5.37 -17.52 -5.51
N PHE A 35 5.01 -16.24 -5.69
CA PHE A 35 4.34 -15.74 -6.89
C PHE A 35 5.27 -15.00 -7.87
N GLY A 36 6.51 -14.71 -7.49
CA GLY A 36 7.48 -14.12 -8.41
C GLY A 36 8.73 -13.50 -7.80
N LYS A 37 9.22 -12.40 -8.40
CA LYS A 37 10.24 -11.54 -7.78
C LYS A 37 9.51 -10.65 -6.76
N GLY A 38 9.04 -11.25 -5.67
CA GLY A 38 8.19 -10.60 -4.69
C GLY A 38 8.92 -10.35 -3.37
N GLY A 39 8.65 -9.20 -2.74
CA GLY A 39 9.09 -8.91 -1.38
C GLY A 39 10.27 -7.96 -1.24
N THR A 40 10.68 -7.28 -2.32
CA THR A 40 11.74 -6.26 -2.22
C THR A 40 11.23 -5.11 -1.35
N LEU A 41 11.81 -4.99 -0.17
CA LEU A 41 11.61 -3.84 0.71
C LEU A 41 12.37 -2.66 0.11
N SER A 42 11.66 -1.56 -0.12
CA SER A 42 12.28 -0.35 -0.63
C SER A 42 11.56 0.88 -0.07
N ALA A 43 12.32 1.95 0.09
CA ALA A 43 11.83 3.27 0.44
C ALA A 43 11.97 4.26 -0.74
N ASP A 44 12.39 3.78 -1.91
CA ASP A 44 12.57 4.61 -3.09
C ASP A 44 11.24 4.93 -3.77
N ILE A 45 10.92 6.21 -3.88
CA ILE A 45 9.70 6.72 -4.51
C ILE A 45 9.96 7.33 -5.89
N HIS A 46 11.18 7.27 -6.42
CA HIS A 46 11.44 7.79 -7.75
C HIS A 46 10.73 6.93 -8.79
N ARG A 47 10.08 7.58 -9.76
CA ARG A 47 9.29 6.93 -10.82
C ARG A 47 10.01 5.76 -11.49
N HIS A 48 11.25 5.99 -11.93
CA HIS A 48 12.05 4.98 -12.63
C HIS A 48 12.34 3.74 -11.78
N SER A 49 12.38 3.88 -10.45
CA SER A 49 12.54 2.77 -9.52
C SER A 49 11.24 2.00 -9.34
N LEU A 50 10.12 2.73 -9.18
CA LEU A 50 8.78 2.16 -9.00
C LEU A 50 8.30 1.40 -10.26
N GLU A 51 8.57 1.91 -11.46
CA GLU A 51 8.17 1.29 -12.74
C GLU A 51 8.86 -0.06 -13.04
N ASN A 52 9.87 -0.46 -12.24
CA ASN A 52 10.44 -1.80 -12.32
C ASN A 52 9.53 -2.89 -11.72
N TYR A 53 8.46 -2.48 -11.03
CA TYR A 53 7.54 -3.37 -10.34
C TYR A 53 6.16 -3.37 -11.01
N ASP A 54 5.56 -4.56 -11.11
CA ASP A 54 4.16 -4.66 -11.52
C ASP A 54 3.24 -4.11 -10.41
N VAL A 55 3.65 -4.28 -9.15
CA VAL A 55 2.88 -3.85 -7.95
C VAL A 55 3.78 -3.18 -6.91
N VAL A 56 3.30 -2.05 -6.38
CA VAL A 56 3.78 -1.43 -5.14
C VAL A 56 2.75 -1.64 -4.05
N HIS A 57 3.09 -2.45 -3.05
CA HIS A 57 2.24 -2.73 -1.90
C HIS A 57 2.58 -1.76 -0.76
N VAL A 58 1.58 -1.08 -0.22
CA VAL A 58 1.70 -0.14 0.90
C VAL A 58 0.93 -0.69 2.09
N ASN A 59 1.62 -0.83 3.24
CA ASN A 59 0.93 -1.05 4.52
C ASN A 59 0.50 0.30 5.07
N TYR A 60 -0.77 0.63 4.91
CA TYR A 60 -1.35 1.92 5.27
C TYR A 60 -1.76 1.93 6.74
N THR A 61 -1.10 2.78 7.53
CA THR A 61 -1.27 2.99 8.97
C THR A 61 -1.46 4.50 9.24
N PRO A 62 -1.91 4.93 10.43
CA PRO A 62 -2.00 6.38 10.72
C PRO A 62 -0.67 7.12 10.66
N ARG A 63 0.46 6.40 10.78
CA ARG A 63 1.79 7.02 10.77
C ARG A 63 2.29 7.33 9.36
N ASN A 64 1.69 6.76 8.33
CA ASN A 64 2.18 6.82 6.96
C ASN A 64 1.05 7.01 5.92
N ASP A 65 0.03 7.76 6.32
CA ASP A 65 -1.15 8.13 5.54
C ASP A 65 -0.84 8.80 4.18
N SER A 66 0.27 9.53 4.09
CA SER A 66 0.73 10.21 2.87
C SER A 66 1.41 9.32 1.83
N TYR A 67 1.74 8.06 2.16
CA TYR A 67 2.59 7.23 1.30
C TYR A 67 1.94 6.87 -0.04
N ILE A 68 0.64 6.55 -0.03
CA ILE A 68 -0.11 6.23 -1.26
C ILE A 68 -0.10 7.44 -2.21
N ALA A 69 -0.35 8.64 -1.67
CA ALA A 69 -0.33 9.87 -2.45
C ALA A 69 1.06 10.16 -3.01
N ALA A 70 2.13 10.01 -2.22
CA ALA A 70 3.50 10.21 -2.69
C ALA A 70 3.85 9.27 -3.85
N ILE A 71 3.50 7.98 -3.74
CA ILE A 71 3.73 6.99 -4.79
C ILE A 71 2.91 7.31 -6.04
N ARG A 72 1.61 7.63 -5.91
CA ARG A 72 0.76 8.02 -7.04
C ARG A 72 1.29 9.26 -7.75
N ASN A 73 1.72 10.28 -7.00
CA ASN A 73 2.29 11.49 -7.57
C ASN A 73 3.58 11.22 -8.37
N ALA A 74 4.41 10.27 -7.92
CA ALA A 74 5.61 9.88 -8.64
C ALA A 74 5.32 9.07 -9.92
N LEU A 75 4.39 8.10 -9.85
CA LEU A 75 4.00 7.26 -10.98
C LEU A 75 3.19 8.03 -12.04
N GLY A 76 2.37 8.98 -11.59
CA GLY A 76 1.30 9.59 -12.37
C GLY A 76 0.08 8.68 -12.51
N GLU A 77 -0.98 9.23 -13.12
CA GLU A 77 -2.27 8.55 -13.27
C GLU A 77 -2.24 7.40 -14.29
N ASN A 78 -1.35 7.48 -15.29
CA ASN A 78 -1.29 6.53 -16.41
C ASN A 78 -0.19 5.47 -16.28
N SER A 79 0.24 5.15 -15.05
CA SER A 79 1.26 4.11 -14.86
C SER A 79 0.66 2.69 -14.94
N ASP A 80 1.42 1.78 -15.54
CA ASP A 80 1.11 0.35 -15.53
C ASP A 80 1.36 -0.29 -14.16
N THR A 81 2.27 0.28 -13.36
CA THR A 81 2.53 -0.15 -11.98
C THR A 81 1.32 0.13 -11.11
N LYS A 82 0.82 -0.91 -10.42
CA LYS A 82 -0.36 -0.81 -9.57
C LYS A 82 -0.02 -0.60 -8.11
N ILE A 83 -0.78 0.26 -7.45
CA ILE A 83 -0.67 0.52 -6.01
C ILE A 83 -1.72 -0.32 -5.30
N ILE A 84 -1.28 -1.21 -4.41
CA ILE A 84 -2.16 -1.99 -3.54
C ILE A 84 -1.96 -1.50 -2.10
N ALA A 85 -3.05 -1.10 -1.45
CA ALA A 85 -3.04 -0.64 -0.07
C ALA A 85 -3.71 -1.66 0.86
N ASN A 86 -2.92 -2.23 1.78
CA ASN A 86 -3.45 -2.90 2.96
C ASN A 86 -3.71 -1.83 4.04
N VAL A 87 -4.96 -1.57 4.39
CA VAL A 87 -5.25 -0.71 5.55
C VAL A 87 -4.96 -1.53 6.79
N ASP A 88 -3.96 -1.19 7.59
CA ASP A 88 -3.55 -1.94 8.78
C ASP A 88 -3.92 -1.19 10.05
N TYR A 89 -5.24 -1.03 10.23
CA TYR A 89 -5.85 -0.29 11.33
C TYR A 89 -6.52 -1.27 12.27
N ALA A 90 -6.06 -1.33 13.52
CA ALA A 90 -6.84 -1.96 14.58
C ALA A 90 -8.19 -1.25 14.71
N VAL A 91 -9.24 -1.98 15.12
CA VAL A 91 -10.63 -1.46 15.20
C VAL A 91 -10.73 -0.13 15.97
N GLY A 92 -9.93 0.05 17.03
CA GLY A 92 -9.89 1.29 17.82
C GLY A 92 -9.22 2.49 17.14
N MET A 93 -8.42 2.25 16.09
CA MET A 93 -7.66 3.29 15.40
C MET A 93 -8.44 3.96 14.26
N TRP A 94 -9.60 3.43 13.87
CA TRP A 94 -10.38 4.00 12.76
C TRP A 94 -10.90 5.41 13.02
N ASN A 95 -10.95 5.83 14.29
CA ASN A 95 -11.34 7.18 14.66
C ASN A 95 -10.13 8.14 14.78
N SER A 96 -8.90 7.66 14.51
CA SER A 96 -7.68 8.47 14.66
C SER A 96 -7.39 9.36 13.45
N MET A 97 -8.14 9.22 12.36
CA MET A 97 -8.00 10.06 11.18
C MET A 97 -9.35 10.56 10.70
N ASP A 98 -9.31 11.73 10.07
CA ASP A 98 -10.44 12.30 9.35
C ASP A 98 -10.85 11.36 8.20
N PRO A 99 -12.12 10.93 8.12
CA PRO A 99 -12.61 10.06 7.06
C PRO A 99 -12.44 10.64 5.65
N HIS A 100 -12.59 11.96 5.46
CA HIS A 100 -12.40 12.59 4.14
C HIS A 100 -10.94 12.53 3.70
N ILE A 101 -10.00 12.75 4.63
CA ILE A 101 -8.57 12.59 4.36
C ILE A 101 -8.26 11.13 4.02
N MET A 102 -8.77 10.19 4.82
CA MET A 102 -8.56 8.75 4.59
C MET A 102 -9.09 8.34 3.22
N LYS A 103 -10.31 8.74 2.86
CA LYS A 103 -10.92 8.48 1.54
C LYS A 103 -10.02 9.02 0.42
N ALA A 104 -9.67 10.30 0.47
CA ALA A 104 -8.86 10.95 -0.55
C ALA A 104 -7.47 10.33 -0.73
N MET A 105 -6.88 9.77 0.33
CA MET A 105 -5.62 9.02 0.24
C MET A 105 -5.82 7.63 -0.35
N LEU A 106 -6.84 6.90 0.09
CA LEU A 106 -7.10 5.52 -0.36
C LEU A 106 -7.51 5.47 -1.83
N GLU A 107 -8.28 6.43 -2.33
CA GLU A 107 -8.72 6.50 -3.74
C GLU A 107 -7.57 6.64 -4.74
N LYS A 108 -6.35 6.92 -4.28
CA LYS A 108 -5.15 6.94 -5.12
C LYS A 108 -4.56 5.55 -5.38
N ALA A 109 -5.00 4.54 -4.62
CA ALA A 109 -4.61 3.16 -4.81
C ALA A 109 -5.51 2.45 -5.84
N ASP A 110 -4.93 1.55 -6.63
CA ASP A 110 -5.67 0.73 -7.60
C ASP A 110 -6.47 -0.39 -6.92
N MET A 111 -6.04 -0.81 -5.73
CA MET A 111 -6.74 -1.78 -4.90
C MET A 111 -6.55 -1.45 -3.42
N ILE A 112 -7.65 -1.48 -2.68
CA ILE A 112 -7.67 -1.24 -1.23
C ILE A 112 -8.27 -2.47 -0.56
N PHE A 113 -7.65 -2.96 0.52
CA PHE A 113 -8.20 -4.06 1.29
C PHE A 113 -7.90 -3.95 2.79
N HIS A 114 -8.58 -4.80 3.56
CA HIS A 114 -8.33 -5.05 4.97
C HIS A 114 -8.37 -6.56 5.20
N VAL A 115 -7.60 -7.05 6.17
CA VAL A 115 -7.55 -8.48 6.50
C VAL A 115 -8.78 -8.94 7.30
N GLU A 116 -9.34 -8.08 8.16
CA GLU A 116 -10.51 -8.41 8.97
C GLU A 116 -11.84 -8.00 8.30
N PRO A 117 -12.92 -8.80 8.43
CA PRO A 117 -14.22 -8.45 7.84
C PRO A 117 -14.78 -7.10 8.33
N VAL A 118 -14.56 -6.74 9.60
CA VAL A 118 -15.06 -5.50 10.20
C VAL A 118 -14.41 -4.29 9.54
N GLY A 119 -13.08 -4.25 9.45
CA GLY A 119 -12.40 -3.14 8.80
C GLY A 119 -12.66 -3.12 7.28
N ALA A 120 -12.78 -4.27 6.62
CA ALA A 120 -13.20 -4.33 5.22
C ALA A 120 -14.60 -3.71 5.01
N GLY A 121 -15.52 -3.92 5.96
CA GLY A 121 -16.83 -3.25 5.99
C GLY A 121 -16.72 -1.73 6.16
N ARG A 122 -15.79 -1.25 6.99
CA ARG A 122 -15.55 0.19 7.17
C ARG A 122 -14.98 0.84 5.91
N ILE A 123 -13.98 0.22 5.27
CA ILE A 123 -13.45 0.69 3.97
C ILE A 123 -14.58 0.75 2.97
N ARG A 124 -15.36 -0.34 2.85
CA ARG A 124 -16.49 -0.38 1.93
C ARG A 124 -17.44 0.79 2.12
N ASN A 125 -17.78 1.15 3.36
CA ASN A 125 -18.66 2.29 3.62
C ASN A 125 -17.99 3.62 3.27
N LEU A 126 -16.69 3.74 3.51
CA LEU A 126 -15.89 4.93 3.22
C LEU A 126 -15.78 5.25 1.72
N VAL A 127 -15.46 4.25 0.89
CA VAL A 127 -15.27 4.45 -0.56
C VAL A 127 -16.55 4.33 -1.39
N LYS A 128 -17.64 3.77 -0.86
CA LYS A 128 -18.92 3.63 -1.61
C LYS A 128 -19.73 4.91 -1.74
N GLU A 129 -19.39 6.00 -1.07
CA GLU A 129 -20.22 7.21 -1.08
C GLU A 129 -20.34 7.88 -2.47
N GLU A 130 -19.66 7.40 -3.53
CA GLU A 130 -19.75 7.94 -4.90
C GLU A 130 -20.07 6.90 -6.01
N MET A 131 -20.84 5.85 -5.71
CA MET A 131 -21.52 5.04 -6.76
C MET A 131 -23.01 5.38 -6.89
N LYS A 132 -23.37 6.68 -6.83
CA LYS A 132 -24.70 7.18 -7.15
C LYS A 132 -24.64 8.22 -8.25
#